data_AF-Q04RU2-F1
#
_entry.id   AF-Q04RU2-F1
#
_cell.length_a   1.000
_cell.length_b   1.000
_cell.length_c   1.000
_cell.angle_alpha   90.00
_cell.angle_beta   90.00
_cell.angle_gamma   90.00
#
_symmetry.space_group_name_H-M   'P 1'
#
loop_
_entity.id
_entity.type
_entity.pdbx_description
1 polymer ?
#
loop_
_entity_poly.entity_id
_entity_poly.type
_entity_poly.pdbx_seq_one_letter_code
_entity_poly.pdbx_strand_id
1 'polypeptide(L)'
;MARRCEVTGRGTVSGNNVSHSHIKTRRTWKVNLIKKRIFLEDENRWVTIRLSTRALRTLRKKGIKAAIKDNGGSLGVLAPKKYAGITKQALKKA
;
A
#
# COMPACT_ATOMS: atom_id res chain seq x y z
N MET A 1 10.86 9.37 -1.95
CA MET A 1 9.49 8.82 -1.86
C MET A 1 9.16 8.47 -0.41
N ALA A 2 7.96 8.83 0.07
CA ALA A 2 7.55 8.51 1.44
C ALA A 2 7.46 6.98 1.68
N ARG A 3 7.88 6.50 2.87
CA ARG A 3 7.71 5.08 3.27
C ARG A 3 6.24 4.80 3.60
N ARG A 4 5.39 4.68 2.58
CA ARG A 4 3.99 4.28 2.69
C ARG A 4 3.73 2.96 1.97
N CYS A 5 2.86 2.14 2.52
CA CYS A 5 2.31 0.97 1.85
C CYS A 5 1.30 1.44 0.81
N GLU A 6 1.44 1.01 -0.44
CA GLU A 6 0.58 1.51 -1.51
C GLU A 6 -0.87 1.01 -1.32
N VAL A 7 -1.09 -0.25 -0.96
CA VAL A 7 -2.45 -0.83 -0.78
C VAL A 7 -3.18 -0.30 0.47
N THR A 8 -2.46 -0.15 1.58
CA THR A 8 -3.10 0.16 2.88
C THR A 8 -2.92 1.60 3.33
N GLY A 9 -2.18 2.43 2.60
CA GLY A 9 -1.85 3.82 2.97
C GLY A 9 -0.93 4.00 4.19
N ARG A 10 -0.76 2.97 5.03
CA ARG A 10 0.05 3.00 6.26
C ARG A 10 1.44 3.58 6.02
N GLY A 11 1.75 4.64 6.75
CA GLY A 11 3.04 5.32 6.73
C GLY A 11 3.86 5.06 7.98
N THR A 12 5.04 5.70 8.02
CA THR A 12 5.85 5.75 9.23
C THR A 12 5.11 6.55 10.30
N VAL A 13 5.05 6.01 11.52
CA VAL A 13 4.43 6.68 12.67
C VAL A 13 5.55 7.18 13.58
N SER A 14 5.42 8.38 14.13
CA SER A 14 6.33 8.92 15.15
C SER A 14 5.68 8.88 16.52
N GLY A 15 6.48 8.73 17.57
CA GLY A 15 6.03 8.87 18.96
C GLY A 15 7.20 8.85 19.92
N ASN A 16 6.94 8.43 21.16
CA ASN A 16 7.93 8.43 22.23
C ASN A 16 8.20 7.01 22.72
N ASN A 17 9.44 6.71 23.10
CA ASN A 17 9.77 5.65 24.03
C ASN A 17 9.63 6.22 25.44
N VAL A 18 8.91 5.54 26.31
CA VAL A 18 8.67 5.97 27.70
C VAL A 18 9.39 4.98 28.60
N SER A 19 10.38 5.46 29.36
CA SER A 19 11.08 4.64 30.35
C SER A 19 10.26 4.50 31.64
N HIS A 20 10.71 3.62 32.55
CA HIS A 20 10.09 3.43 33.85
C HIS A 20 10.03 4.73 34.68
N SER A 21 11.03 5.60 34.58
CA SER A 21 11.06 6.94 35.18
C SER A 21 10.32 8.02 34.35
N HIS A 22 9.51 7.60 33.38
CA HIS A 22 8.78 8.48 32.45
C HIS A 22 9.65 9.43 31.61
N ILE A 23 10.95 9.18 31.47
CA ILE A 23 11.79 9.91 30.51
C ILE A 23 11.33 9.55 29.10
N LYS A 24 10.90 10.57 28.34
CA LYS A 24 10.35 10.43 26.98
C LYS A 24 11.45 10.70 25.95
N THR A 25 11.81 9.69 25.16
CA THR A 25 12.74 9.84 24.02
C THR A 25 12.01 9.66 22.70
N ARG A 26 12.33 10.44 21.67
CA ARG A 26 11.65 10.37 20.35
C ARG A 26 12.01 9.07 19.64
N ARG A 27 11.01 8.36 19.08
CA ARG A 27 11.19 7.17 18.24
C ARG A 27 10.30 7.20 16.99
N THR A 28 10.71 6.46 15.97
CA THR A 28 9.93 6.28 14.73
C THR A 28 9.65 4.80 14.48
N TRP A 29 8.39 4.47 14.20
CA TRP A 29 7.96 3.14 13.77
C TRP A 29 7.85 3.10 12.26
N LYS A 30 8.89 2.56 11.61
CA LYS A 30 8.93 2.38 10.16
C LYS A 30 8.11 1.16 9.77
N VAL A 31 7.31 1.29 8.72
CA VAL A 31 6.61 0.14 8.12
C VAL A 31 7.63 -0.79 7.46
N ASN A 32 7.49 -2.10 7.69
CA ASN A 32 8.21 -3.15 6.98
C ASN A 32 7.66 -3.26 5.55
N LEU A 33 8.32 -2.59 4.61
CA LEU A 33 7.94 -2.52 3.20
C LEU A 33 8.79 -3.48 2.38
N ILE A 34 8.14 -4.31 1.59
CA ILE A 34 8.74 -5.26 0.66
C ILE A 34 8.29 -4.89 -0.76
N LYS A 35 9.22 -4.92 -1.72
CA LYS A 35 8.89 -4.81 -3.15
C LYS A 35 8.47 -6.19 -3.65
N LYS A 36 7.25 -6.33 -4.17
CA LYS A 36 6.75 -7.59 -4.71
C LYS A 36 6.04 -7.34 -6.04
N ARG A 37 6.20 -8.29 -6.96
CA ARG A 37 5.44 -8.37 -8.21
C ARG A 37 4.15 -9.14 -7.95
N ILE A 38 3.03 -8.57 -8.36
CA ILE A 38 1.70 -9.17 -8.29
C ILE A 38 1.15 -9.24 -9.70
N PHE A 39 0.54 -10.36 -10.03
CA PHE A 39 -0.15 -10.55 -11.30
C PHE A 39 -1.59 -10.04 -11.20
N LEU A 40 -2.01 -9.25 -12.17
CA LEU A 40 -3.41 -8.82 -12.32
C LEU A 40 -4.05 -9.65 -13.43
N GLU A 41 -5.02 -10.48 -13.07
CA GLU A 41 -5.74 -11.34 -14.00
C GLU A 41 -6.57 -10.52 -15.00
N ASP A 42 -7.20 -9.43 -14.55
CA ASP A 42 -8.06 -8.59 -15.40
C ASP A 42 -7.31 -7.92 -16.57
N GLU A 43 -6.03 -7.59 -16.36
CA GLU A 43 -5.22 -6.83 -17.33
C GLU A 43 -4.08 -7.68 -17.91
N ASN A 44 -4.05 -8.98 -17.59
CA ASN A 44 -3.01 -9.94 -17.97
C ASN A 44 -1.58 -9.40 -17.85
N ARG A 45 -1.26 -8.72 -16.73
CA ARG A 45 0.04 -8.07 -16.55
C ARG A 45 0.58 -8.14 -15.14
N TRP A 46 1.89 -8.00 -15.03
CA TRP A 46 2.61 -7.90 -13.77
C TRP A 46 2.73 -6.46 -13.30
N VAL A 47 2.41 -6.21 -12.04
CA VAL A 47 2.56 -4.91 -11.38
C VAL A 47 3.53 -5.03 -10.22
N THR A 48 4.51 -4.13 -10.17
CA THR A 48 5.44 -4.05 -9.04
C THR A 48 4.93 -3.04 -8.04
N ILE A 49 4.65 -3.48 -6.81
CA ILE A 49 4.04 -2.68 -5.75
C ILE A 49 4.91 -2.74 -4.50
N ARG A 50 5.03 -1.63 -3.76
CA ARG A 50 5.62 -1.61 -2.42
C ARG A 50 4.54 -1.89 -1.37
N LEU A 51 4.63 -3.05 -0.75
CA LEU A 51 3.62 -3.55 0.18
C LEU A 51 4.18 -3.71 1.58
N SER A 52 3.33 -3.48 2.59
CA SER A 52 3.62 -3.95 3.94
C SER A 52 3.44 -5.46 4.03
N THR A 53 4.17 -6.13 4.92
CA THR A 53 3.98 -7.56 5.19
C THR A 53 2.55 -7.90 5.61
N ARG A 54 1.89 -7.01 6.37
CA ARG A 54 0.48 -7.16 6.72
C ARG A 54 -0.42 -7.08 5.48
N ALA A 55 -0.14 -6.17 4.55
CA ALA A 55 -0.87 -6.09 3.28
C ALA A 55 -0.67 -7.36 2.45
N LEU A 56 0.56 -7.88 2.37
CA LEU A 56 0.86 -9.13 1.67
C LEU A 56 0.04 -10.31 2.23
N ARG A 57 -0.08 -10.40 3.56
CA ARG A 57 -0.92 -11.41 4.22
C ARG A 57 -2.40 -11.26 3.88
N THR A 58 -2.93 -10.04 3.88
CA THR A 58 -4.33 -9.77 3.49
C THR A 58 -4.58 -10.10 2.03
N LEU A 59 -3.67 -9.73 1.13
CA LEU A 59 -3.75 -10.00 -0.31
C LEU A 59 -3.81 -11.50 -0.59
N ARG A 60 -2.96 -12.29 0.08
CA ARG A 60 -2.99 -13.76 -0.05
C ARG A 60 -4.30 -14.37 0.46
N LYS A 61 -4.91 -13.81 1.51
CA LYS A 61 -6.12 -14.36 2.13
C LYS A 61 -7.42 -14.00 1.39
N LYS A 62 -7.56 -12.76 0.93
CA LYS A 62 -8.82 -12.25 0.35
C LYS A 62 -8.77 -12.03 -1.17
N GLY A 63 -7.58 -12.07 -1.77
CA GLY A 63 -7.36 -11.59 -3.13
C GLY A 63 -7.19 -10.08 -3.21
N ILE A 64 -6.75 -9.60 -4.37
CA ILE A 64 -6.29 -8.21 -4.58
C ILE A 64 -7.43 -7.20 -4.44
N LYS A 65 -8.55 -7.45 -5.14
CA LYS A 65 -9.72 -6.55 -5.20
C LYS A 65 -10.34 -6.34 -3.81
N ALA A 66 -10.56 -7.44 -3.08
CA ALA A 66 -11.13 -7.40 -1.75
C ALA A 66 -10.21 -6.71 -0.73
N ALA A 67 -8.90 -7.01 -0.77
CA ALA A 67 -7.95 -6.39 0.14
C ALA A 67 -7.85 -4.87 -0.04
N ILE A 68 -7.97 -4.35 -1.27
CA ILE A 68 -7.95 -2.91 -1.52
C ILE A 68 -9.23 -2.25 -0.99
N LYS A 69 -10.40 -2.88 -1.21
CA LYS A 69 -11.70 -2.40 -0.72
C LYS A 69 -11.71 -2.26 0.81
N ASP A 70 -11.21 -3.26 1.53
CA ASP A 70 -11.23 -3.28 2.99
C ASP A 70 -10.34 -2.21 3.65
N ASN A 71 -9.24 -1.82 2.99
CA ASN A 71 -8.30 -0.86 3.57
C ASN A 71 -8.59 0.59 3.15
N GLY A 72 -9.74 0.85 2.52
CA GLY A 72 -10.09 2.17 1.98
C GLY A 72 -9.10 2.66 0.91
N GLY A 73 -8.34 1.73 0.31
CA GLY A 73 -7.27 2.04 -0.63
C GLY A 73 -7.84 2.50 -1.96
N SER A 74 -7.26 3.55 -2.54
CA SER A 74 -7.55 3.91 -3.92
C SER A 74 -6.96 2.86 -4.87
N LEU A 75 -7.78 2.35 -5.79
CA LEU A 75 -7.36 1.43 -6.85
C LEU A 75 -6.28 2.03 -7.79
N GLY A 76 -5.92 3.31 -7.61
CA GLY A 76 -4.89 4.00 -8.39
C GLY A 76 -3.51 3.34 -8.32
N VAL A 77 -3.23 2.57 -7.26
CA VAL A 77 -1.97 1.80 -7.14
C VAL A 77 -1.85 0.71 -8.20
N LEU A 78 -2.98 0.15 -8.61
CA LEU A 78 -3.01 -0.85 -9.67
C LEU A 78 -2.96 -0.21 -11.05
N ALA A 79 -3.24 1.10 -11.19
CA ALA A 79 -3.29 1.74 -12.50
C ALA A 79 -1.92 1.66 -13.20
N PRO A 80 -1.87 1.34 -14.51
CA PRO A 80 -0.66 1.42 -15.29
C PRO A 80 -0.05 2.83 -15.18
N LYS A 81 1.25 2.94 -14.91
CA LYS A 81 1.93 4.24 -14.83
C LYS A 81 1.77 5.08 -16.10
N LYS A 82 1.51 4.44 -17.25
CA LYS A 82 1.21 5.08 -18.53
C LYS A 82 -0.06 5.95 -18.49
N TYR A 83 -0.98 5.72 -17.55
CA TYR A 83 -2.24 6.47 -17.42
C TYR A 83 -2.29 7.37 -16.18
N ALA A 84 -1.13 7.73 -15.60
CA ALA A 84 -1.04 8.65 -14.47
C ALA A 84 -1.55 10.05 -14.87
N GLY A 85 -2.86 10.29 -14.70
CA GLY A 85 -3.54 11.54 -15.09
C GLY A 85 -4.91 11.33 -15.72
N ILE A 86 -5.26 10.10 -16.12
CA ILE A 86 -6.54 9.78 -16.73
C ILE A 86 -7.51 9.31 -15.64
N THR A 87 -8.67 9.96 -15.51
CA THR A 87 -9.74 9.50 -14.61
C THR A 87 -10.26 8.15 -15.08
N LYS A 88 -10.67 7.25 -14.17
CA LYS A 88 -11.23 5.92 -14.52
C LYS A 88 -12.34 5.96 -15.57
N GLN A 89 -13.06 7.09 -15.68
CA GLN A 89 -14.10 7.30 -16.68
C GLN A 89 -13.54 7.45 -18.09
N ALA A 90 -12.39 8.10 -18.27
CA ALA A 90 -11.75 8.24 -19.56
C ALA A 90 -11.08 6.93 -20.04
N LEU A 91 -10.74 6.02 -19.14
CA LEU A 91 -10.24 4.67 -19.47
C LEU A 91 -11.33 3.66 -19.86
N LYS A 92 -12.60 3.93 -19.54
CA LYS A 92 -13.75 3.05 -19.84
C LYS A 92 -14.48 3.38 -21.15
N LYS A 93 -14.15 4.51 -21.79
CA LYS A 93 -14.82 5.00 -23.02
C LYS A 93 -14.07 4.69 -24.32
N ALA A 94 -12.87 4.12 -24.23
CA ALA A 94 -12.10 3.58 -25.35
C ALA A 94 -12.12 2.05 -25.26
#